data_AF-A0AAU8V110-F1
#
_entry.id   AF-A0AAU8V110-F1
#
_cell.length_a   1.000
_cell.length_b   1.000
_cell.length_c   1.000
_cell.angle_alpha   90.00
_cell.angle_beta   90.00
_cell.angle_gamma   90.00
#
_symmetry.space_group_name_H-M   'P 1'
#
loop_
_entity.id
_entity.type
_entity.pdbx_description
1 polymer ?
#
loop_
_entity_poly.entity_id
_entity_poly.type
_entity_poly.pdbx_seq_one_letter_code
_entity_poly.pdbx_strand_id
1 'polypeptide(L)' 'MRTPDRIKIVLEQIEQLWMSNPDLRFGQLVMVIAQTGEHNPKLFHMEEDELLEKIKVLQNQLKKETSRL' A
#
# COMPACT_ATOMS: atom_id res chain seq x y z
N MET A 1 10.92 14.20 -5.95
CA MET A 1 10.21 15.49 -6.12
C MET A 1 8.73 15.16 -6.31
N ARG A 2 7.84 15.75 -5.50
CA ARG A 2 6.40 15.43 -5.56
C ARG A 2 5.83 15.82 -6.91
N THR A 3 5.17 14.88 -7.58
CA THR A 3 4.49 15.13 -8.86
C THR A 3 2.99 15.01 -8.62
N PRO A 4 2.20 16.09 -8.76
CA PRO A 4 0.76 16.07 -8.48
C PRO A 4 -0.01 14.95 -9.21
N ASP A 5 0.40 14.62 -10.44
CA ASP A 5 -0.22 13.54 -11.23
C ASP A 5 -0.09 12.15 -10.58
N ARG A 6 0.90 11.95 -9.70
CA ARG A 6 1.10 10.70 -8.94
C ARG A 6 0.08 10.53 -7.82
N ILE A 7 -0.46 11.61 -7.28
CA ILE A 7 -1.42 11.56 -6.17
C ILE A 7 -2.62 10.70 -6.57
N LYS A 8 -3.16 10.95 -7.77
CA LYS A 8 -4.32 10.22 -8.28
C LYS A 8 -4.01 8.72 -8.43
N ILE A 9 -2.86 8.38 -8.99
CA ILE A 9 -2.43 6.98 -9.18
C ILE A 9 -2.30 6.27 -7.84
N VAL A 10 -1.67 6.90 -6.84
CA VAL A 10 -1.53 6.34 -5.49
C VAL A 10 -2.89 6.09 -4.86
N LEU A 11 -3.81 7.07 -4.93
CA LEU A 11 -5.16 6.93 -4.37
C LEU A 11 -5.94 5.80 -5.02
N GLU A 12 -5.89 5.67 -6.35
CA GLU A 12 -6.55 4.59 -7.08
C GLU A 12 -5.99 3.21 -6.67
N GLN A 13 -4.67 3.08 -6.48
CA GLN A 13 -4.07 1.82 -6.04
C GLN A 13 -4.43 1.46 -4.59
N ILE A 14 -4.48 2.46 -3.70
CA ILE A 14 -4.95 2.27 -2.32
C ILE A 14 -6.43 1.87 -2.30
N GLU A 15 -7.27 2.53 -3.08
CA GLU A 15 -8.70 2.22 -3.20
C GLU A 15 -8.91 0.77 -3.65
N GLN A 16 -8.24 0.34 -4.73
CA GLN A 16 -8.37 -1.05 -5.21
C GLN A 16 -7.92 -2.08 -4.17
N LEU A 17 -6.82 -1.81 -3.47
CA LEU A 17 -6.35 -2.69 -2.41
C LEU A 17 -7.31 -2.71 -1.21
N TRP A 18 -7.90 -1.57 -0.86
CA TRP A 18 -8.82 -1.49 0.26
C TRP A 18 -10.17 -2.17 -0.03
N MET A 19 -10.72 -1.95 -1.24
CA MET A 19 -11.95 -2.59 -1.70
C MET A 19 -11.86 -4.12 -1.71
N SER A 20 -10.66 -4.66 -1.94
CA SER A 20 -10.39 -6.11 -1.85
C SER A 20 -10.13 -6.62 -0.44
N ASN A 21 -9.93 -5.73 0.55
CA ASN A 21 -9.65 -6.06 1.95
C ASN A 21 -10.47 -5.16 2.89
N PRO A 22 -11.82 -5.22 2.83
CA PRO A 22 -12.70 -4.27 3.53
C PRO A 22 -12.61 -4.35 5.06
N ASP A 23 -12.08 -5.44 5.61
CA ASP A 23 -11.91 -5.63 7.05
C ASP A 23 -10.81 -4.74 7.67
N LEU A 24 -9.87 -4.25 6.85
CA LEU A 24 -8.84 -3.34 7.31
C LEU A 24 -9.40 -1.92 7.41
N ARG A 25 -9.18 -1.22 8.52
CA ARG A 25 -9.37 0.25 8.55
C ARG A 25 -8.25 0.92 7.78
N PHE A 26 -8.50 2.13 7.23
CA PHE A 26 -7.50 2.86 6.43
C PHE A 26 -6.11 2.95 7.08
N GLY A 27 -6.02 3.32 8.36
CA GLY A 27 -4.73 3.39 9.05
C GLY A 27 -4.03 2.02 9.16
N GLN A 28 -4.78 0.93 9.34
CA GLN A 28 -4.22 -0.42 9.36
C GLN A 28 -3.70 -0.81 7.97
N LEU A 29 -4.45 -0.48 6.92
CA LEU A 29 -4.02 -0.69 5.54
C LEU A 29 -2.70 0.03 5.24
N VAL A 30 -2.59 1.30 5.61
CA VAL A 30 -1.34 2.08 5.43
C VAL A 30 -0.17 1.42 6.16
N MET A 31 -0.36 0.97 7.39
CA MET A 31 0.68 0.26 8.15
C MET A 31 1.08 -1.07 7.50
N VAL A 32 0.11 -1.83 6.99
CA VAL A 32 0.34 -3.10 6.28
C VAL A 32 1.12 -2.88 4.98
N ILE A 33 0.81 -1.83 4.22
CA ILE A 33 1.55 -1.48 2.99
C ILE A 33 2.98 -1.06 3.35
N ALA A 34 3.12 -0.15 4.32
CA ALA A 34 4.40 0.46 4.61
C ALA A 34 5.42 -0.53 5.19
N GLN A 35 4.96 -1.49 6.00
CA GLN A 35 5.79 -2.53 6.63
C GLN A 35 7.01 -1.94 7.36
N THR A 36 6.85 -0.78 8.00
CA THR A 36 7.97 -0.03 8.58
C THR A 36 8.44 -0.55 9.93
N GLY A 37 7.79 -1.59 10.46
CA GLY A 37 7.96 -2.06 11.83
C GLY A 37 7.42 -1.03 12.84
N GLU A 38 7.91 -1.07 14.08
CA GLU A 38 7.46 -0.19 15.17
C GLU A 38 8.04 1.24 15.10
N HIS A 39 9.00 1.51 14.21
CA HIS A 39 9.65 2.81 14.12
C HIS A 39 9.00 3.70 13.06
N ASN A 40 8.44 4.81 13.54
CA ASN A 40 7.62 5.78 12.82
C ASN A 40 8.33 6.75 11.83
N PRO A 41 9.68 6.88 11.70
CA PRO A 41 10.24 7.82 10.73
C PRO A 41 10.12 7.32 9.28
N LYS A 42 10.11 6.00 9.05
CA LYS A 42 10.11 5.45 7.69
C LYS A 42 8.79 5.69 6.94
N LEU A 43 7.65 5.63 7.62
CA LEU A 43 6.36 5.93 7.00
C LEU A 43 6.28 7.41 6.61
N PHE A 44 6.76 8.29 7.48
CA PHE A 44 6.74 9.74 7.26
C PHE A 44 7.60 10.18 6.07
N HIS A 45 8.72 9.50 5.82
CA HIS A 45 9.65 9.81 4.73
C HIS A 45 9.44 8.99 3.45
N MET A 46 8.44 8.10 3.43
CA MET A 46 8.16 7.26 2.27
C MET A 46 7.70 8.11 1.08
N GLU A 47 8.36 7.94 -0.06
CA GLU A 47 7.98 8.61 -1.32
C GLU A 47 6.89 7.82 -2.06
N GLU A 48 6.13 8.49 -2.93
CA GLU A 48 5.02 7.85 -3.65
C GLU A 48 5.44 6.62 -4.48
N ASP A 49 6.62 6.65 -5.11
CA ASP A 49 7.13 5.52 -5.90
C ASP A 49 7.45 4.30 -5.03
N GLU A 50 7.98 4.52 -3.82
CA GLU A 50 8.23 3.43 -2.86
C GLU A 50 6.90 2.82 -2.38
N LEU A 51 5.91 3.67 -2.09
CA LEU A 51 4.58 3.22 -1.68
C LEU A 51 3.90 2.40 -2.78
N LEU A 52 3.98 2.84 -4.04
CA LEU A 52 3.41 2.11 -5.19
C LEU A 52 4.05 0.73 -5.36
N GLU A 53 5.37 0.62 -5.24
CA GLU A 53 6.04 -0.67 -5.33
C GLU A 53 5.63 -1.60 -4.18
N LYS A 54 5.50 -1.09 -2.97
CA LYS A 54 4.99 -1.86 -1.82
C LYS A 54 3.57 -2.37 -2.04
N ILE A 55 2.66 -1.54 -2.58
CA ILE A 55 1.30 -1.96 -2.93
C ILE A 55 1.34 -3.10 -3.95
N LYS A 56 2.15 -2.97 -5.00
CA LYS A 56 2.29 -4.00 -6.05
C LYS A 56 2.83 -5.31 -5.48
N VAL A 57 3.84 -5.27 -4.61
CA VAL A 57 4.37 -6.45 -3.93
C VAL A 57 3.27 -7.14 -3.11
N LEU A 58 2.53 -6.37 -2.31
CA LEU A 58 1.45 -6.90 -1.48
C LEU A 58 0.32 -7.52 -2.31
N GLN A 59 -0.12 -6.86 -3.38
CA GLN A 59 -1.11 -7.41 -4.32
C GLN A 59 -0.64 -8.74 -4.91
N ASN A 60 0.65 -8.87 -5.24
CA ASN A 60 1.21 -10.13 -5.75
C ASN A 60 1.28 -11.23 -4.69
N GLN A 61 1.52 -10.87 -3.43
CA GLN A 61 1.49 -11.81 -2.30
C GLN A 61 0.07 -12.36 -2.10
N LEU A 62 -0.92 -11.47 -2.03
CA LEU A 62 -2.33 -11.84 -1.86
C LEU A 62 -2.83 -12.74 -3.01
N LYS A 63 -2.50 -12.40 -4.27
CA LYS A 63 -2.84 -13.25 -5.44
C LYS A 63 -2.24 -14.66 -5.34
N LYS A 64 -1.00 -14.78 -4.87
CA LYS A 64 -0.34 -16.09 -4.71
C LYS A 64 -1.00 -16.93 -3.62
N GLU A 65 -1.45 -16.31 -2.54
CA GLU A 65 -2.18 -17.00 -1.47
C GLU A 65 -3.54 -17.50 -1.93
N THR A 66 -4.30 -16.68 -2.67
CA THR A 66 -5.58 -17.10 -3.25
C THR A 66 -5.42 -18.24 -4.27
N SER A 67 -4.31 -18.27 -5.03
CA SER A 67 -4.05 -19.30 -6.04
C SER A 67 -3.55 -20.64 -5.46
N ARG A 68 -3.26 -20.70 -4.16
CA ARG A 68 -2.81 -21.90 -3.44
C ARG A 68 -3.94 -22.61 -2.70
N LEU A 69 -5.13 -22.00 -2.65
CA LEU A 69 -6.36 -22.55 -2.09
C LEU A 69 -7.21 -23.16 -3.20
#